data_AF-A0A1Q5XG40-F1
#
_entry.id   AF-A0A1Q5XG40-F1
#
_cell.length_a   1.000
_cell.length_b   1.000
_cell.length_c   1.000
_cell.angle_alpha   90.00
_cell.angle_beta   90.00
_cell.angle_gamma   90.00
#
_symmetry.space_group_name_H-M   'P 1'
#
loop_
_entity.id
_entity.type
_entity.pdbx_description
1 polymer ?
#
loop_
_entity_poly.entity_id
_entity_poly.type
_entity_poly.pdbx_seq_one_letter_code
_entity_poly.pdbx_strand_id
1 'polypeptide(L)'
;MTNSSIKKAAMILSFSMVITTFSSQAWAEQGTNTSTPAYVMSSDSKNPYEVAGIDDPAEFTAYFSKLQKAVKDNKPAEVADLISYPMNLNKDNKTYVIYNKEEFIKKYDRIFTSLVRDILLAQKVDKLFVNYQGVMVGDGELWMGVRNNKLGVIAVNITNNPYEIAGIKNPVVFEHNFSLLQKHVKEGKKSEVAHLMVYPLKVNNKGKTIEIKTKKDFIAKYDKIMTAKVKKALLAQKLDKVFINSKGVMIGNGELWMGQFGEQVGVFAINQ
;
A
#
# COMPACT_ATOMS: atom_id res chain seq x y z
N MET A 1 -14.66 41.11 22.65
CA MET A 1 -13.34 40.71 23.21
C MET A 1 -13.36 39.18 23.28
N THR A 2 -12.54 38.37 22.63
CA THR A 2 -11.37 38.50 21.75
C THR A 2 -11.33 37.23 20.89
N ASN A 3 -11.08 37.41 19.60
CA ASN A 3 -10.86 36.37 18.59
C ASN A 3 -9.37 35.96 18.65
N SER A 4 -9.01 34.69 18.48
CA SER A 4 -7.62 34.34 18.16
C SER A 4 -7.54 33.14 17.22
N SER A 5 -7.23 33.47 15.96
CA SER A 5 -6.84 32.58 14.88
C SER A 5 -5.31 32.44 14.87
N ILE A 6 -4.79 31.21 14.92
CA ILE A 6 -3.36 30.96 14.76
C ILE A 6 -3.06 30.65 13.29
N LYS A 7 -2.24 31.51 12.68
CA LYS A 7 -1.74 31.43 11.31
C LYS A 7 -0.55 30.47 11.22
N LYS A 8 -0.48 29.74 10.10
CA LYS A 8 0.64 28.88 9.69
C LYS A 8 1.81 29.74 9.21
N ALA A 9 3.03 29.44 9.66
CA ALA A 9 4.26 30.06 9.17
C ALA A 9 4.92 29.15 8.12
N ALA A 10 5.22 29.74 6.95
CA ALA A 10 6.08 29.16 5.92
C ALA A 10 7.38 29.97 5.91
N MET A 11 8.53 29.31 6.06
CA MET A 11 9.85 29.92 5.86
C MET A 11 10.36 29.52 4.48
N ILE A 12 10.61 30.54 3.66
CA ILE A 12 11.32 30.46 2.38
C ILE A 12 12.78 30.85 2.67
N LEU A 13 13.72 29.94 2.39
CA LEU A 13 15.16 30.22 2.46
C LEU A 13 15.69 30.40 1.04
N SER A 14 16.03 31.64 0.70
CA SER A 14 16.75 32.06 -0.50
C SER A 14 18.25 31.95 -0.27
N PHE A 15 18.99 31.33 -1.19
CA PHE A 15 20.45 31.39 -1.24
C PHE A 15 20.92 32.07 -2.52
N SER A 16 21.67 33.15 -2.36
CA SER A 16 22.35 33.90 -3.42
C SER A 16 23.59 33.14 -3.90
N MET A 17 23.74 33.03 -5.22
CA MET A 17 24.88 32.38 -5.87
C MET A 17 25.90 33.47 -6.28
N VAL A 18 27.13 33.39 -5.77
CA VAL A 18 28.25 34.23 -6.22
C VAL A 18 29.12 33.39 -7.14
N ILE A 19 29.31 33.86 -8.37
CA ILE A 19 30.16 33.22 -9.38
C ILE A 19 31.46 34.02 -9.44
N THR A 20 32.61 33.39 -9.18
CA THR A 20 33.93 33.94 -9.50
C THR A 20 34.61 33.05 -10.51
N THR A 21 34.90 33.62 -11.67
CA THR A 21 35.63 33.02 -12.78
C THR A 21 37.14 33.05 -12.48
N PHE A 22 37.83 31.92 -12.69
CA PHE A 22 39.28 31.92 -12.84
C PHE A 22 39.65 31.39 -14.22
N SER A 23 40.38 32.24 -14.95
CA SER A 23 40.97 32.03 -16.27
C SER A 23 42.09 31.01 -16.25
N SER A 24 42.13 30.17 -17.28
CA SER A 24 43.12 29.13 -17.54
C SER A 24 44.42 29.69 -18.10
N GLN A 25 45.58 29.20 -17.62
CA GLN A 25 46.81 29.12 -18.41
C GLN A 25 47.58 27.82 -18.08
N ALA A 26 48.03 27.18 -19.16
CA ALA A 26 48.90 26.00 -19.30
C ALA A 26 50.37 26.33 -18.92
N TRP A 27 51.40 25.48 -18.80
CA TRP A 27 51.71 24.04 -18.95
C TRP A 27 53.08 23.83 -18.25
N ALA A 28 53.33 22.67 -17.62
CA ALA A 28 54.67 22.05 -17.52
C ALA A 28 54.56 20.58 -17.07
N GLU A 29 55.08 19.67 -17.89
CA GLU A 29 55.21 18.24 -17.63
C GLU A 29 56.46 17.94 -16.77
N GLN A 30 56.31 17.03 -15.80
CA GLN A 30 57.39 16.12 -15.38
C GLN A 30 56.77 14.85 -14.80
N GLY A 31 56.99 13.73 -15.48
CA GLY A 31 56.51 12.42 -15.08
C GLY A 31 57.29 11.83 -13.92
N THR A 32 56.61 11.07 -13.06
CA THR A 32 56.85 9.64 -12.80
C THR A 32 55.96 9.15 -11.64
N ASN A 33 55.49 7.91 -11.78
CA ASN A 33 54.82 7.05 -10.79
C ASN A 33 53.32 7.25 -10.57
N THR A 34 52.56 6.60 -11.45
CA THR A 34 51.20 6.11 -11.20
C THR A 34 51.16 5.18 -9.99
N SER A 35 50.77 5.70 -8.84
CA SER A 35 50.04 4.94 -7.82
C SER A 35 48.58 5.39 -7.88
N THR A 36 47.73 4.51 -8.41
CA THR A 36 46.28 4.70 -8.44
C THR A 36 45.79 4.89 -7.01
N PRO A 37 45.22 6.05 -6.61
CA PRO A 37 44.46 6.11 -5.38
C PRO A 37 43.23 5.24 -5.60
N ALA A 38 43.13 4.18 -4.80
CA ALA A 38 41.93 3.36 -4.72
C ALA A 38 40.72 4.30 -4.64
N TYR A 39 39.77 4.10 -5.55
CA TYR A 39 38.45 4.68 -5.48
C TYR A 39 37.82 4.16 -4.19
N VAL A 40 37.96 4.92 -3.10
CA VAL A 40 37.19 4.69 -1.89
C VAL A 40 35.77 5.03 -2.28
N MET A 41 34.99 4.00 -2.62
CA MET A 41 33.54 4.08 -2.59
C MET A 41 33.15 4.43 -1.16
N SER A 42 33.08 5.73 -0.87
CA SER A 42 32.21 6.22 0.18
C SER A 42 30.79 5.98 -0.32
N SER A 43 30.26 4.80 -0.01
CA SER A 43 28.83 4.56 -0.05
C SER A 43 28.22 5.32 1.13
N ASP A 44 27.96 6.62 0.97
CA ASP A 44 27.01 7.33 1.83
C ASP A 44 25.58 6.86 1.49
N SER A 45 25.35 5.56 1.67
CA SER A 45 24.03 4.97 1.78
C SER A 45 23.53 5.35 3.17
N LYS A 46 22.85 6.49 3.27
CA LYS A 46 22.14 6.87 4.49
C LYS A 46 21.25 5.70 4.93
N ASN A 47 21.36 5.29 6.18
CA ASN A 47 20.56 4.21 6.75
C ASN A 47 19.06 4.54 6.55
N PRO A 48 18.30 3.73 5.78
CA PRO A 48 16.91 4.03 5.47
C PRO A 48 15.97 3.91 6.69
N TYR A 49 16.44 3.31 7.78
CA TYR A 49 15.69 3.06 9.01
C TYR A 49 16.10 3.97 10.17
N GLU A 50 17.07 4.87 9.97
CA GLU A 50 17.59 5.76 11.02
C GLU A 50 16.48 6.57 11.70
N VAL A 51 15.54 7.11 10.90
CA VAL A 51 14.41 7.88 11.41
C VAL A 51 13.50 7.06 12.35
N ALA A 52 13.47 5.74 12.18
CA ALA A 52 12.72 4.81 13.04
C ALA A 52 13.50 4.37 14.29
N GLY A 53 14.70 4.91 14.52
CA GLY A 53 15.57 4.55 15.64
C GLY A 53 16.21 3.16 15.48
N ILE A 54 16.44 2.74 14.24
CA ILE A 54 17.09 1.47 13.90
C ILE A 54 18.43 1.80 13.28
N ASP A 55 19.52 1.48 14.00
CA ASP A 55 20.87 1.92 13.63
C ASP A 55 21.54 1.00 12.58
N ASP A 56 21.14 -0.28 12.54
CA ASP A 56 21.72 -1.28 11.63
C ASP A 56 20.69 -1.78 10.58
N PRO A 57 20.82 -1.36 9.30
CA PRO A 57 19.98 -1.84 8.21
C PRO A 57 20.09 -3.35 7.95
N ALA A 58 21.27 -3.95 8.17
CA ALA A 58 21.50 -5.37 7.95
C ALA A 58 20.80 -6.18 9.05
N GLU A 59 20.87 -5.74 10.30
CA GLU A 59 20.11 -6.33 11.41
C GLU A 59 18.60 -6.31 11.11
N PHE A 60 18.07 -5.16 10.68
CA PHE A 60 16.66 -5.06 10.33
C PHE A 60 16.27 -5.99 9.17
N THR A 61 17.11 -6.07 8.12
CA THR A 61 16.85 -6.95 6.97
C THR A 61 16.82 -8.41 7.38
N ALA A 62 17.73 -8.83 8.26
CA ALA A 62 17.75 -10.18 8.82
C ALA A 62 16.53 -10.45 9.71
N TYR A 63 16.16 -9.50 10.57
CA TYR A 63 14.97 -9.55 11.40
C TYR A 63 13.70 -9.72 10.56
N PHE A 64 13.52 -8.88 9.53
CA PHE A 64 12.35 -8.91 8.66
C PHE A 64 12.21 -10.25 7.93
N SER A 65 13.32 -10.77 7.39
CA SER A 65 13.34 -12.09 6.74
C SER A 65 12.99 -13.22 7.70
N LYS A 66 13.48 -13.16 8.95
CA LYS A 66 13.15 -14.12 10.00
C LYS A 66 11.66 -14.07 10.37
N LEU A 67 11.08 -12.87 10.46
CA LEU A 67 9.65 -12.66 10.71
C LEU A 67 8.80 -13.25 9.58
N GLN A 68 9.10 -12.93 8.32
CA GLN A 68 8.40 -13.50 7.17
C GLN A 68 8.47 -15.03 7.18
N LYS A 69 9.64 -15.60 7.46
CA LYS A 69 9.82 -17.06 7.52
C LYS A 69 8.98 -17.71 8.64
N ALA A 70 9.03 -17.17 9.86
CA ALA A 70 8.29 -17.72 11.00
C ALA A 70 6.77 -17.66 10.76
N VAL A 71 6.28 -16.59 10.13
CA VAL A 71 4.86 -16.43 9.77
C VAL A 71 4.47 -17.39 8.65
N LYS A 72 5.30 -17.52 7.60
CA LYS A 72 5.09 -18.45 6.48
C LYS A 72 5.01 -19.90 6.94
N ASP A 73 5.91 -20.29 7.83
CA ASP A 73 5.98 -21.65 8.38
C ASP A 73 4.91 -21.90 9.47
N ASN A 74 4.06 -20.92 9.76
CA ASN A 74 3.04 -20.96 10.81
C ASN A 74 3.59 -21.40 12.17
N LYS A 75 4.61 -20.69 12.66
CA LYS A 75 5.30 -20.99 13.93
C LYS A 75 5.05 -19.91 14.99
N PRO A 76 3.93 -19.96 15.74
CA PRO A 76 3.54 -18.91 16.68
C PRO A 76 4.62 -18.61 17.72
N ALA A 77 5.34 -19.63 18.22
CA ALA A 77 6.38 -19.45 19.22
C ALA A 77 7.58 -18.66 18.68
N GLU A 78 7.99 -18.90 17.43
CA GLU A 78 9.07 -18.16 16.78
C GLU A 78 8.64 -16.72 16.46
N VAL A 79 7.40 -16.52 16.00
CA VAL A 79 6.87 -15.17 15.79
C VAL A 79 6.80 -14.40 17.11
N ALA A 80 6.38 -15.06 18.19
CA ALA A 80 6.27 -14.44 19.51
C ALA A 80 7.60 -13.92 20.05
N ASP A 81 8.73 -14.52 19.67
CA ASP A 81 10.08 -14.03 20.00
C ASP A 81 10.46 -12.74 19.26
N LEU A 82 9.84 -12.50 18.10
CA LEU A 82 10.04 -11.33 17.23
C LEU A 82 9.07 -10.17 17.55
N ILE A 83 8.25 -10.31 18.59
CA ILE A 83 7.37 -9.26 19.07
C ILE A 83 8.10 -8.41 20.11
N SER A 84 7.90 -7.09 20.02
CA SER A 84 8.35 -6.15 21.05
C SER A 84 7.20 -5.87 22.01
N TYR A 85 7.23 -6.52 23.17
CA TYR A 85 6.19 -6.36 24.20
C TYR A 85 6.40 -5.10 25.06
N PRO A 86 5.32 -4.45 25.51
CA PRO A 86 3.93 -4.68 25.11
C PRO A 86 3.66 -4.24 23.65
N MET A 87 2.86 -5.04 22.93
CA MET A 87 2.46 -4.78 21.54
C MET A 87 1.00 -4.35 21.48
N ASN A 88 0.67 -3.39 20.62
CA ASN A 88 -0.71 -2.96 20.41
C ASN A 88 -1.40 -3.83 19.34
N LEU A 89 -2.61 -4.28 19.63
CA LEU A 89 -3.55 -4.82 18.67
C LEU A 89 -4.69 -3.80 18.50
N ASN A 90 -4.77 -3.16 17.34
CA ASN A 90 -5.87 -2.24 17.04
C ASN A 90 -6.94 -2.97 16.22
N LYS A 91 -8.17 -2.97 16.70
CA LYS A 91 -9.30 -3.62 16.02
C LYS A 91 -10.60 -2.93 16.41
N ASP A 92 -11.50 -2.71 15.45
CA ASP A 92 -12.83 -2.12 15.67
C ASP A 92 -12.78 -0.78 16.43
N ASN A 93 -11.83 0.08 16.05
CA ASN A 93 -11.54 1.38 16.69
C ASN A 93 -11.14 1.28 18.18
N LYS A 94 -10.67 0.11 18.63
CA LYS A 94 -10.17 -0.12 19.98
C LYS A 94 -8.74 -0.62 19.94
N THR A 95 -7.95 -0.25 20.96
CA THR A 95 -6.60 -0.76 21.19
C THR A 95 -6.62 -1.78 22.32
N TYR A 96 -6.10 -2.96 22.05
CA TYR A 96 -5.84 -4.01 23.02
C TYR A 96 -4.32 -4.14 23.19
N VAL A 97 -3.85 -4.28 24.42
CA VAL A 97 -2.42 -4.45 24.69
C VAL A 97 -2.13 -5.93 24.91
N ILE A 98 -1.15 -6.45 24.18
CA ILE A 98 -0.60 -7.80 24.37
C ILE A 98 0.69 -7.66 25.16
N TYR A 99 0.72 -8.18 26.38
CA TYR A 99 1.80 -7.88 27.33
C TYR A 99 2.98 -8.84 27.26
N ASN A 100 2.75 -10.07 26.79
CA ASN A 100 3.79 -11.10 26.85
C ASN A 100 3.61 -12.19 25.79
N LYS A 101 4.64 -13.04 25.69
CA LYS A 101 4.75 -14.17 24.75
C LYS A 101 3.60 -15.17 24.86
N GLU A 102 3.20 -15.54 26.07
CA GLU A 102 2.14 -16.52 26.29
C GLU A 102 0.78 -16.00 25.81
N GLU A 103 0.48 -14.74 26.12
CA GLU A 103 -0.74 -14.07 25.67
C GLU A 103 -0.79 -13.96 24.15
N PHE A 104 0.33 -13.60 23.52
CA PHE A 104 0.43 -13.52 22.07
C PHE A 104 0.15 -14.87 21.40
N ILE A 105 0.79 -15.95 21.87
CA ILE A 105 0.63 -17.29 21.28
C ILE A 105 -0.84 -17.73 21.35
N LYS A 106 -1.52 -17.52 22.49
CA LYS A 106 -2.95 -17.83 22.65
C LYS A 106 -3.85 -17.06 21.68
N LYS A 107 -3.41 -15.89 21.22
CA LYS A 107 -4.16 -14.99 20.33
C LYS A 107 -3.60 -14.92 18.92
N TYR A 108 -2.64 -15.77 18.56
CA TYR A 108 -1.85 -15.64 17.34
C TYR A 108 -2.72 -15.52 16.09
N ASP A 109 -3.68 -16.41 15.88
CA ASP A 109 -4.57 -16.37 14.71
C ASP A 109 -5.51 -15.17 14.69
N ARG A 110 -5.78 -14.58 15.86
CA ARG A 110 -6.57 -13.36 15.99
C ARG A 110 -5.75 -12.09 15.79
N ILE A 111 -4.43 -12.17 15.88
CA ILE A 111 -3.50 -11.05 15.68
C ILE A 111 -2.98 -11.11 14.23
N PHE A 112 -2.30 -12.21 13.88
CA PHE A 112 -1.86 -12.52 12.54
C PHE A 112 -3.00 -13.23 11.80
N THR A 113 -4.00 -12.47 11.38
CA THR A 113 -5.07 -12.95 10.51
C THR A 113 -4.51 -13.32 9.13
N SER A 114 -5.27 -14.04 8.31
CA SER A 114 -4.86 -14.38 6.93
C SER A 114 -4.45 -13.13 6.13
N LEU A 115 -5.17 -12.01 6.29
CA LEU A 115 -4.85 -10.74 5.65
C LEU A 115 -3.48 -10.19 6.09
N VAL A 116 -3.23 -10.12 7.40
CA VAL A 116 -1.95 -9.62 7.95
C VAL A 116 -0.79 -10.47 7.47
N ARG A 117 -0.96 -11.80 7.42
CA ARG A 117 0.05 -12.74 6.90
C ARG A 117 0.30 -12.53 5.42
N ASP A 118 -0.76 -12.46 4.60
CA ASP A 118 -0.64 -12.26 3.15
C ASP A 118 0.09 -10.95 2.84
N ILE A 119 -0.25 -9.86 3.53
CA ILE A 119 0.41 -8.55 3.36
C ILE A 119 1.88 -8.61 3.75
N LEU A 120 2.20 -9.17 4.93
CA LEU A 120 3.57 -9.30 5.39
C LEU A 120 4.43 -10.14 4.43
N LEU A 121 3.89 -11.22 3.89
CA LEU A 121 4.61 -12.12 2.98
C LEU A 121 4.78 -11.55 1.57
N ALA A 122 3.86 -10.68 1.12
CA ALA A 122 3.97 -10.00 -0.16
C ALA A 122 4.93 -8.80 -0.14
N GLN A 123 5.19 -8.24 1.04
CA GLN A 123 5.98 -7.03 1.20
C GLN A 123 7.48 -7.26 0.94
N LYS A 124 8.09 -6.39 0.15
CA LYS A 124 9.54 -6.35 -0.08
C LYS A 124 10.21 -5.38 0.90
N VAL A 125 11.34 -5.80 1.47
CA VAL A 125 12.09 -5.03 2.48
C VAL A 125 12.53 -3.65 1.97
N ASP A 126 12.93 -3.54 0.70
CA ASP A 126 13.38 -2.31 0.06
C ASP A 126 12.23 -1.36 -0.36
N LYS A 127 10.98 -1.75 -0.12
CA LYS A 127 9.76 -0.99 -0.42
C LYS A 127 8.95 -0.65 0.83
N LEU A 128 9.50 -0.88 2.01
CA LEU A 128 8.83 -0.55 3.27
C LEU A 128 8.75 0.96 3.44
N PHE A 129 7.63 1.41 3.97
CA PHE A 129 7.48 2.80 4.40
C PHE A 129 8.11 2.96 5.79
N VAL A 130 8.88 4.02 5.98
CA VAL A 130 9.62 4.28 7.23
C VAL A 130 9.34 5.70 7.69
N ASN A 131 9.04 5.86 8.97
CA ASN A 131 8.96 7.16 9.63
C ASN A 131 9.40 7.06 11.11
N TYR A 132 9.24 8.14 11.87
CA TYR A 132 9.63 8.19 13.29
C TYR A 132 8.84 7.23 14.21
N GLN A 133 7.72 6.67 13.75
CA GLN A 133 6.92 5.71 14.49
C GLN A 133 7.39 4.26 14.28
N GLY A 134 8.21 4.01 13.26
CA GLY A 134 8.71 2.69 12.91
C GLY A 134 8.72 2.41 11.41
N VAL A 135 8.80 1.13 11.10
CA VAL A 135 8.73 0.57 9.74
C VAL A 135 7.37 -0.08 9.54
N MET A 136 6.66 0.34 8.49
CA MET A 136 5.29 -0.07 8.19
C MET A 136 5.24 -1.13 7.09
N VAL A 137 4.41 -2.16 7.32
CA VAL A 137 4.06 -3.21 6.38
C VAL A 137 2.61 -3.01 5.93
N GLY A 138 2.37 -3.14 4.63
CA GLY A 138 1.07 -2.83 4.01
C GLY A 138 0.74 -1.34 4.07
N ASP A 139 -0.54 -1.05 4.31
CA ASP A 139 -1.08 0.30 4.49
C ASP A 139 -1.20 0.66 5.99
N GLY A 140 -0.48 -0.07 6.83
CA GLY A 140 -0.46 0.10 8.28
C GLY A 140 -0.90 -1.11 9.07
N GLU A 141 -1.18 -2.25 8.43
CA GLU A 141 -1.62 -3.48 9.11
C GLU A 141 -0.59 -4.00 10.12
N LEU A 142 0.70 -3.76 9.90
CA LEU A 142 1.74 -4.18 10.84
C LEU A 142 2.83 -3.11 10.94
N TRP A 143 3.25 -2.81 12.17
CA TRP A 143 4.32 -1.88 12.47
C TRP A 143 5.44 -2.56 13.24
N MET A 144 6.68 -2.30 12.84
CA MET A 144 7.90 -2.76 13.49
C MET A 144 8.70 -1.56 14.00
N GLY A 145 9.39 -1.72 15.11
CA GLY A 145 10.25 -0.69 15.65
C GLY A 145 10.99 -1.17 16.88
N VAL A 146 11.76 -0.27 17.48
CA VAL A 146 12.49 -0.54 18.72
C VAL A 146 11.67 -0.04 19.90
N ARG A 147 11.37 -0.91 20.86
CA ARG A 147 10.91 -0.51 22.20
C ARG A 147 11.69 -1.25 23.26
N ASN A 148 12.05 -0.57 24.35
CA ASN A 148 12.83 -1.16 25.45
C ASN A 148 14.08 -1.90 24.94
N ASN A 149 14.81 -1.27 24.00
CA ASN A 149 16.02 -1.81 23.36
C ASN A 149 15.83 -3.14 22.61
N LYS A 150 14.59 -3.47 22.21
CA LYS A 150 14.28 -4.65 21.41
C LYS A 150 13.61 -4.24 20.10
N LEU A 151 14.21 -4.62 18.97
CA LEU A 151 13.55 -4.61 17.66
C LEU A 151 12.44 -5.67 17.65
N GLY A 152 11.24 -5.27 17.25
CA GLY A 152 10.14 -6.21 17.11
C GLY A 152 8.90 -5.62 16.47
N VAL A 153 7.87 -6.46 16.28
CA VAL A 153 6.52 -5.98 15.94
C VAL A 153 5.98 -5.22 17.15
N ILE A 154 5.59 -3.98 16.95
CA ILE A 154 5.10 -3.06 18.00
C ILE A 154 3.59 -2.84 17.90
N ALA A 155 3.00 -3.03 16.73
CA ALA A 155 1.56 -3.00 16.55
C ALA A 155 1.08 -3.87 15.37
N VAL A 156 -0.14 -4.38 15.51
CA VAL A 156 -0.91 -4.97 14.42
C VAL A 156 -2.29 -4.31 14.38
N ASN A 157 -2.69 -3.86 13.19
CA ASN A 157 -3.96 -3.20 12.94
C ASN A 157 -4.84 -4.14 12.11
N ILE A 158 -5.99 -4.50 12.66
CA ILE A 158 -6.97 -5.36 12.00
C ILE A 158 -8.10 -4.50 11.46
N THR A 159 -8.16 -4.44 10.14
CA THR A 159 -9.27 -3.85 9.41
C THR A 159 -10.36 -4.90 9.22
N ASN A 160 -11.61 -4.55 9.53
CA ASN A 160 -12.75 -5.38 9.16
C ASN A 160 -12.87 -5.40 7.64
N ASN A 161 -12.94 -6.59 7.03
CA ASN A 161 -13.10 -6.71 5.58
C ASN A 161 -14.54 -7.12 5.25
N PRO A 162 -15.42 -6.17 4.89
CA PRO A 162 -16.80 -6.48 4.54
C PRO A 162 -16.92 -7.27 3.22
N TYR A 163 -15.84 -7.35 2.43
CA TYR A 163 -15.83 -7.93 1.09
C TYR A 163 -15.31 -9.37 1.04
N GLU A 164 -15.01 -10.00 2.19
CA GLU A 164 -14.51 -11.38 2.26
C GLU A 164 -15.45 -12.38 1.57
N ILE A 165 -16.76 -12.20 1.72
CA ILE A 165 -17.77 -13.07 1.09
C ILE A 165 -17.64 -13.03 -0.43
N ALA A 166 -17.23 -11.89 -1.00
CA ALA A 166 -16.97 -11.71 -2.43
C ALA A 166 -15.57 -12.19 -2.87
N GLY A 167 -14.80 -12.82 -1.98
CA GLY A 167 -13.43 -13.27 -2.24
C GLY A 167 -12.40 -12.15 -2.38
N ILE A 168 -12.76 -10.92 -2.01
CA ILE A 168 -11.86 -9.77 -2.01
C ILE A 168 -11.06 -9.81 -0.71
N LYS A 169 -9.75 -9.96 -0.81
CA LYS A 169 -8.85 -10.12 0.34
C LYS A 169 -8.52 -8.82 1.03
N ASN A 170 -8.23 -7.78 0.25
CA ASN A 170 -7.82 -6.47 0.77
C ASN A 170 -8.94 -5.44 0.52
N PRO A 171 -9.63 -4.97 1.58
CA PRO A 171 -10.70 -3.99 1.44
C PRO A 171 -10.18 -2.62 0.96
N VAL A 172 -8.96 -2.23 1.33
CA VAL A 172 -8.36 -0.93 0.95
C VAL A 172 -8.17 -0.86 -0.57
N VAL A 173 -7.67 -1.93 -1.18
CA VAL A 173 -7.50 -2.02 -2.64
C VAL A 173 -8.84 -1.90 -3.36
N PHE A 174 -9.88 -2.55 -2.84
CA PHE A 174 -11.22 -2.45 -3.41
C PHE A 174 -11.78 -1.03 -3.31
N GLU A 175 -11.74 -0.42 -2.13
CA GLU A 175 -12.29 0.93 -1.88
C GLU A 175 -11.55 2.00 -2.71
N HIS A 176 -10.22 1.87 -2.81
CA HIS A 176 -9.41 2.72 -3.66
C HIS A 176 -9.80 2.59 -5.14
N ASN A 177 -9.90 1.37 -5.66
CA ASN A 177 -10.24 1.14 -7.07
C ASN A 177 -11.68 1.57 -7.39
N PHE A 178 -12.62 1.38 -6.47
CA PHE A 178 -13.98 1.90 -6.61
C PHE A 178 -14.00 3.43 -6.66
N SER A 179 -13.24 4.09 -5.78
CA SER A 179 -13.12 5.56 -5.74
C SER A 179 -12.48 6.11 -7.01
N LEU A 180 -11.42 5.47 -7.51
CA LEU A 180 -10.79 5.81 -8.80
C LEU A 180 -11.77 5.62 -9.96
N LEU A 181 -12.56 4.54 -9.95
CA LEU A 181 -13.56 4.27 -10.98
C LEU A 181 -14.61 5.40 -11.04
N GLN A 182 -15.14 5.81 -9.89
CA GLN A 182 -16.07 6.95 -9.81
C GLN A 182 -15.41 8.24 -10.32
N LYS A 183 -14.19 8.54 -9.86
CA LYS A 183 -13.43 9.73 -10.28
C LYS A 183 -13.21 9.76 -11.79
N HIS A 184 -12.68 8.69 -12.37
CA HIS A 184 -12.34 8.63 -13.79
C HIS A 184 -13.58 8.64 -14.69
N VAL A 185 -14.69 8.03 -14.27
CA VAL A 185 -15.97 8.15 -14.99
C VAL A 185 -16.50 9.57 -14.94
N LYS A 186 -16.43 10.25 -13.79
CA LYS A 186 -16.84 11.67 -13.65
C LYS A 186 -16.00 12.60 -14.52
N GLU A 187 -14.69 12.37 -14.60
CA GLU A 187 -13.74 13.13 -15.41
C GLU A 187 -13.74 12.74 -16.90
N GLY A 188 -14.49 11.70 -17.29
CA GLY A 188 -14.52 11.21 -18.68
C GLY A 188 -13.23 10.52 -19.15
N LYS A 189 -12.35 10.09 -18.23
CA LYS A 189 -11.05 9.47 -18.53
C LYS A 189 -11.19 8.01 -18.94
N LYS A 190 -11.59 7.77 -20.19
CA LYS A 190 -11.88 6.43 -20.74
C LYS A 190 -10.72 5.43 -20.58
N SER A 191 -9.48 5.87 -20.82
CA SER A 191 -8.29 5.02 -20.68
C SER A 191 -8.06 4.54 -19.24
N GLU A 192 -8.32 5.41 -18.25
CA GLU A 192 -8.15 5.06 -16.83
C GLU A 192 -9.28 4.17 -16.33
N VAL A 193 -10.52 4.42 -16.76
CA VAL A 193 -11.62 3.49 -16.49
C VAL A 193 -11.30 2.10 -17.03
N ALA A 194 -10.70 2.02 -18.21
CA ALA A 194 -10.33 0.75 -18.83
C ALA A 194 -9.23 -0.01 -18.06
N HIS A 195 -8.37 0.67 -17.27
CA HIS A 195 -7.42 0.00 -16.38
C HIS A 195 -8.09 -0.70 -15.19
N LEU A 196 -9.30 -0.27 -14.82
CA LEU A 196 -10.06 -0.81 -13.69
C LEU A 196 -11.02 -1.93 -14.09
N MET A 197 -10.95 -2.39 -15.35
CA MET A 197 -11.74 -3.51 -15.86
C MET A 197 -10.94 -4.81 -15.78
N VAL A 198 -11.61 -5.89 -15.39
CA VAL A 198 -11.10 -7.26 -15.50
C VAL A 198 -11.51 -7.81 -16.86
N TYR A 199 -10.54 -8.24 -17.65
CA TYR A 199 -10.76 -8.81 -18.97
C TYR A 199 -10.63 -10.34 -18.96
N PRO A 200 -11.47 -11.08 -19.70
CA PRO A 200 -12.59 -10.60 -20.53
C PRO A 200 -13.75 -10.04 -19.70
N LEU A 201 -14.19 -8.83 -20.04
CA LEU A 201 -15.27 -8.12 -19.38
C LEU A 201 -16.61 -8.55 -19.97
N LYS A 202 -17.54 -8.99 -19.13
CA LYS A 202 -18.90 -9.35 -19.56
C LYS A 202 -19.78 -8.11 -19.65
N VAL A 203 -20.43 -7.91 -20.78
CA VAL A 203 -21.42 -6.84 -20.98
C VAL A 203 -22.74 -7.46 -21.36
N ASN A 204 -23.75 -7.28 -20.50
CA ASN A 204 -25.08 -7.84 -20.68
C ASN A 204 -26.06 -6.76 -21.10
N ASN A 205 -26.83 -7.03 -22.16
CA ASN A 205 -27.85 -6.12 -22.67
C ASN A 205 -29.02 -6.93 -23.25
N LYS A 206 -30.24 -6.73 -22.70
CA LYS A 206 -31.49 -7.39 -23.16
C LYS A 206 -31.35 -8.91 -23.32
N GLY A 207 -30.77 -9.58 -22.33
CA GLY A 207 -30.59 -11.04 -22.32
C GLY A 207 -29.45 -11.57 -23.20
N LYS A 208 -28.73 -10.70 -23.91
CA LYS A 208 -27.51 -11.07 -24.65
C LYS A 208 -26.27 -10.70 -23.85
N THR A 209 -25.31 -11.62 -23.79
CA THR A 209 -23.99 -11.40 -23.18
C THR A 209 -22.96 -11.26 -24.29
N ILE A 210 -22.14 -10.21 -24.25
CA ILE A 210 -20.93 -10.09 -25.06
C ILE A 210 -19.70 -10.02 -24.16
N GLU A 211 -18.58 -10.54 -24.64
CA GLU A 211 -17.29 -10.42 -23.96
C GLU A 211 -16.42 -9.39 -24.67
N ILE A 212 -15.94 -8.42 -23.89
CA ILE A 212 -14.92 -7.46 -24.32
C ILE A 212 -13.59 -8.02 -23.85
N LYS A 213 -12.73 -8.43 -24.79
CA LYS A 213 -11.51 -9.18 -24.47
C LYS A 213 -10.33 -8.29 -24.10
N THR A 214 -10.32 -7.05 -24.57
CA THR A 214 -9.16 -6.17 -24.44
C THR A 214 -9.53 -4.77 -23.99
N LYS A 215 -8.55 -4.09 -23.38
CA LYS A 215 -8.63 -2.67 -23.05
C LYS A 215 -8.98 -1.80 -24.25
N LYS A 216 -8.36 -2.09 -25.41
CA LYS A 216 -8.59 -1.37 -26.67
C LYS A 216 -10.05 -1.50 -27.13
N ASP A 217 -10.61 -2.71 -27.07
CA ASP A 217 -12.00 -2.96 -27.44
C ASP A 217 -12.99 -2.24 -26.53
N PHE A 218 -12.70 -2.21 -25.22
CA PHE A 218 -13.51 -1.48 -24.26
C PHE A 218 -13.50 0.03 -24.54
N ILE A 219 -12.33 0.63 -24.75
CA ILE A 219 -12.21 2.07 -25.06
C ILE A 219 -12.98 2.42 -26.34
N ALA A 220 -12.84 1.61 -27.39
CA ALA A 220 -13.55 1.82 -28.66
C ALA A 220 -15.09 1.74 -28.51
N LYS A 221 -15.58 0.92 -27.56
CA LYS A 221 -17.00 0.73 -27.27
C LYS A 221 -17.46 1.46 -26.01
N TYR A 222 -16.63 2.34 -25.43
CA TYR A 222 -16.83 2.88 -24.09
C TYR A 222 -18.21 3.51 -23.91
N ASP A 223 -18.62 4.41 -24.82
CA ASP A 223 -19.91 5.11 -24.68
C ASP A 223 -21.11 4.19 -24.93
N LYS A 224 -20.91 3.08 -25.66
CA LYS A 224 -21.92 2.03 -25.82
C LYS A 224 -22.02 1.15 -24.58
N ILE A 225 -20.92 0.96 -23.82
CA ILE A 225 -20.85 0.10 -22.62
C ILE A 225 -21.26 0.88 -21.36
N MET A 226 -20.59 2.02 -21.12
CA MET A 226 -20.82 2.94 -20.02
C MET A 226 -21.94 3.92 -20.37
N THR A 227 -23.16 3.40 -20.46
CA THR A 227 -24.36 4.20 -20.75
C THR A 227 -24.64 5.22 -19.66
N ALA A 228 -25.53 6.19 -19.92
CA ALA A 228 -25.93 7.19 -18.92
C ALA A 228 -26.48 6.53 -17.63
N LYS A 229 -27.23 5.43 -17.77
CA LYS A 229 -27.75 4.64 -16.64
C LYS A 229 -26.62 4.03 -15.81
N VAL A 230 -25.66 3.34 -16.45
CA VAL A 230 -24.52 2.72 -15.77
C VAL A 230 -23.66 3.77 -15.05
N LYS A 231 -23.35 4.88 -15.73
CA LYS A 231 -22.59 6.00 -15.13
C LYS A 231 -23.33 6.59 -13.92
N LYS A 232 -24.65 6.81 -14.03
CA LYS A 232 -25.46 7.35 -12.93
C LYS A 232 -25.49 6.39 -11.73
N ALA A 233 -25.67 5.09 -11.96
CA ALA A 233 -25.66 4.08 -10.91
C ALA A 233 -24.32 4.04 -10.17
N LEU A 234 -23.21 4.01 -10.91
CA LEU A 234 -21.86 4.05 -10.33
C LEU A 234 -21.61 5.32 -9.50
N LEU A 235 -21.94 6.49 -10.03
CA LEU A 235 -21.68 7.77 -9.36
C LEU A 235 -22.60 8.03 -8.16
N ALA A 236 -23.76 7.38 -8.10
CA ALA A 236 -24.69 7.47 -6.97
C ALA A 236 -24.40 6.45 -5.87
N GLN A 237 -23.68 5.36 -6.17
CA GLN A 237 -23.40 4.29 -5.21
C GLN A 237 -22.47 4.78 -4.09
N LYS A 238 -22.88 4.51 -2.84
CA LYS A 238 -22.04 4.73 -1.65
C LYS A 238 -21.40 3.41 -1.21
N LEU A 239 -20.14 3.47 -0.79
CA LEU A 239 -19.35 2.30 -0.38
C LEU A 239 -19.94 1.57 0.84
N ASP A 240 -20.54 2.32 1.78
CA ASP A 240 -21.19 1.80 2.97
C ASP A 240 -22.57 1.16 2.70
N LYS A 241 -23.05 1.20 1.45
CA LYS A 241 -24.38 0.70 1.03
C LYS A 241 -24.32 -0.23 -0.17
N VAL A 242 -23.20 -0.90 -0.39
CA VAL A 242 -23.08 -1.90 -1.45
C VAL A 242 -23.72 -3.22 -1.04
N PHE A 243 -24.28 -3.94 -2.01
CA PHE A 243 -24.71 -5.31 -1.82
C PHE A 243 -23.55 -6.25 -2.18
N ILE A 244 -23.29 -7.23 -1.31
CA ILE A 244 -22.13 -8.13 -1.40
C ILE A 244 -22.62 -9.57 -1.32
N ASN A 245 -22.17 -10.42 -2.24
CA ASN A 245 -22.37 -11.86 -2.16
C ASN A 245 -21.15 -12.60 -2.75
N SER A 246 -21.25 -13.93 -2.83
CA SER A 246 -20.16 -14.78 -3.35
C SER A 246 -19.76 -14.53 -4.80
N LYS A 247 -20.54 -13.78 -5.58
CA LYS A 247 -20.21 -13.41 -6.96
C LYS A 247 -19.39 -12.12 -7.05
N GLY A 248 -19.42 -11.27 -6.02
CA GLY A 248 -18.78 -9.96 -6.07
C GLY A 248 -19.55 -8.89 -5.30
N VAL A 249 -19.09 -7.65 -5.50
CA VAL A 249 -19.73 -6.44 -4.98
C VAL A 249 -20.57 -5.82 -6.09
N MET A 250 -21.86 -5.64 -5.82
CA MET A 250 -22.82 -5.07 -6.74
C MET A 250 -22.89 -3.55 -6.58
N ILE A 251 -22.79 -2.84 -7.70
CA ILE A 251 -22.89 -1.38 -7.78
C ILE A 251 -24.20 -1.01 -8.46
N GLY A 252 -24.95 -0.08 -7.85
CA GLY A 252 -26.30 0.26 -8.28
C GLY A 252 -27.29 -0.87 -7.96
N ASN A 253 -28.21 -1.12 -8.88
CA ASN A 253 -29.16 -2.23 -8.83
C ASN A 253 -28.68 -3.43 -9.66
N GLY A 254 -27.36 -3.56 -9.82
CA GLY A 254 -26.74 -4.60 -10.64
C GLY A 254 -26.11 -4.08 -11.91
N GLU A 255 -26.06 -2.77 -12.17
CA GLU A 255 -25.44 -2.22 -13.37
C GLU A 255 -23.94 -2.55 -13.49
N LEU A 256 -23.21 -2.67 -12.38
CA LEU A 256 -21.82 -3.13 -12.39
C LEU A 256 -21.56 -4.15 -11.28
N TRP A 257 -20.61 -5.04 -11.55
CA TRP A 257 -20.07 -5.99 -10.57
C TRP A 257 -18.57 -5.89 -10.51
N MET A 258 -18.04 -5.74 -9.29
CA MET A 258 -16.61 -5.70 -8.99
C MET A 258 -16.21 -6.91 -8.16
N GLY A 259 -14.99 -7.41 -8.39
CA GLY A 259 -14.47 -8.59 -7.72
C GLY A 259 -12.95 -8.68 -7.84
N GLN A 260 -12.38 -9.68 -7.18
CA GLN A 260 -10.95 -9.97 -7.24
C GLN A 260 -10.67 -11.17 -8.16
N PHE A 261 -9.71 -10.99 -9.07
CA PHE A 261 -9.25 -12.01 -10.02
C PHE A 261 -7.72 -12.03 -10.00
N GLY A 262 -7.15 -13.03 -9.31
CA GLY A 262 -5.72 -13.03 -8.99
C GLY A 262 -5.37 -11.81 -8.12
N GLU A 263 -4.41 -11.01 -8.58
CA GLU A 263 -4.00 -9.76 -7.91
C GLU A 263 -4.86 -8.56 -8.31
N GLN A 264 -5.69 -8.68 -9.35
CA GLN A 264 -6.48 -7.56 -9.85
C GLN A 264 -7.83 -7.46 -9.13
N VAL A 265 -8.18 -6.27 -8.65
CA VAL A 265 -9.53 -5.93 -8.17
C VAL A 265 -10.16 -4.94 -9.13
N GLY A 266 -11.26 -5.31 -9.77
CA GLY A 266 -11.86 -4.46 -10.81
C GLY A 266 -13.27 -4.90 -11.23
N VAL A 267 -13.83 -4.18 -12.20
CA VAL A 267 -15.15 -4.47 -12.78
C VAL A 267 -15.05 -5.65 -13.74
N PHE A 268 -15.80 -6.71 -13.49
CA PHE A 268 -15.80 -7.91 -14.34
C PHE A 268 -17.12 -8.12 -15.10
N ALA A 269 -18.18 -7.39 -14.71
CA ALA A 269 -19.44 -7.38 -15.46
C ALA A 269 -20.12 -6.00 -15.44
N ILE A 270 -20.76 -5.66 -16.56
CA ILE A 270 -21.62 -4.47 -16.72
C ILE A 270 -22.96 -4.90 -17.31
N ASN A 271 -24.05 -4.45 -16.70
CA ASN A 271 -25.42 -4.73 -17.12
C ASN A 271 -26.11 -3.43 -17.54
N GLN A 272 -26.71 -3.43 -18.73
CA GLN A 272 -27.35 -2.26 -19.35
C GLN A 272 -28.87 -2.33 -19.21
#